data_AF-A0A8S3HMW4-F1
#
_entry.id   AF-A0A8S3HMW4-F1
#
_cell.length_a   1.000
_cell.length_b   1.000
_cell.length_c   1.000
_cell.angle_alpha   90.00
_cell.angle_beta   90.00
_cell.angle_gamma   90.00
#
_symmetry.space_group_name_H-M   'P 1'
#
loop_
_entity.id
_entity.type
_entity.pdbx_description
1 polymer ?
#
loop_
_entity_poly.entity_id
_entity_poly.type
_entity_poly.pdbx_seq_one_letter_code
_entity_poly.pdbx_strand_id
1 'polypeptide(L)'
;LVQICINTIHLENAMPFLEDYIVALVHGSTKQLGLRLQGASMLKDIRSLVEDRIHDKLNDKIDQCLDIASYDWMMQESMGVASDYITTTINFLENTFRAFTHLPTQLSQTTCLLACKHISTALMDKILSAEVKAISLGALEQMSLDLMQCEGTIFYY
;
A
#
# COMPACT_ATOMS: atom_id res chain seq x y z
N LEU A 1 -8.27 -5.50 -7.62
CA LEU A 1 -7.32 -6.20 -6.72
C LEU A 1 -7.92 -6.37 -5.33
N VAL A 2 -8.34 -5.28 -4.68
CA VAL A 2 -9.06 -5.30 -3.39
C VAL A 2 -10.17 -6.36 -3.33
N GLN A 3 -11.11 -6.35 -4.28
CA GLN A 3 -12.19 -7.34 -4.33
C GLN A 3 -11.69 -8.79 -4.51
N ILE A 4 -10.58 -8.99 -5.21
CA ILE A 4 -9.99 -10.33 -5.39
C ILE A 4 -9.42 -10.81 -4.05
N CYS A 5 -8.75 -9.93 -3.30
CA CYS A 5 -8.26 -10.23 -1.95
C CYS A 5 -9.42 -10.64 -1.03
N ILE A 6 -10.50 -9.86 -1.01
CA ILE A 6 -11.71 -10.14 -0.21
C ILE A 6 -12.33 -11.48 -0.60
N ASN A 7 -12.51 -11.72 -1.90
CA ASN A 7 -13.08 -12.99 -2.39
C ASN A 7 -12.19 -14.18 -2.02
N THR A 8 -10.86 -14.02 -2.06
CA THR A 8 -9.90 -15.08 -1.69
C THR A 8 -10.02 -15.41 -0.21
N ILE A 9 -10.19 -14.41 0.66
CA ILE A 9 -10.44 -14.61 2.10
C ILE A 9 -11.76 -15.35 2.33
N HIS A 10 -12.83 -14.98 1.64
CA HIS A 10 -14.10 -15.70 1.74
C HIS A 10 -13.98 -17.15 1.27
N LEU A 11 -13.23 -17.40 0.18
CA LEU A 11 -12.97 -18.74 -0.32
C LEU A 11 -12.13 -19.55 0.69
N GLU A 12 -11.07 -18.97 1.26
CA GLU A 12 -10.28 -19.61 2.32
C GLU A 12 -11.14 -20.01 3.51
N ASN A 13 -12.03 -19.13 3.96
CA ASN A 13 -12.96 -19.40 5.06
C ASN A 13 -14.01 -20.46 4.70
N ALA A 14 -14.34 -20.61 3.41
CA ALA A 14 -15.27 -21.62 2.91
C ALA A 14 -14.62 -23.02 2.75
N MET A 15 -13.29 -23.09 2.63
CA MET A 15 -12.57 -24.36 2.37
C MET A 15 -12.80 -25.43 3.45
N PRO A 16 -12.79 -25.15 4.77
CA PRO A 16 -13.06 -26.17 5.78
C PRO A 16 -14.44 -26.84 5.61
N PHE A 17 -15.47 -26.06 5.26
CA PHE A 17 -16.81 -26.61 5.02
C PHE A 17 -16.86 -27.50 3.77
N LEU A 18 -16.09 -27.14 2.74
CA LEU A 18 -15.94 -27.95 1.54
C LEU A 18 -15.20 -29.26 1.84
N GLU A 19 -14.15 -29.22 2.66
CA GLU A 19 -13.44 -30.41 3.14
C GLU A 19 -14.40 -31.34 3.89
N ASP A 20 -15.14 -30.82 4.87
CA ASP A 20 -16.12 -31.58 5.65
C ASP A 20 -17.20 -32.22 4.77
N TYR A 21 -17.69 -31.50 3.75
CA TYR A 21 -18.67 -32.02 2.81
C TYR A 21 -18.11 -33.15 1.94
N ILE A 22 -16.90 -33.00 1.41
CA ILE A 22 -16.23 -34.04 0.60
C ILE A 22 -15.95 -35.27 1.47
N VAL A 23 -15.45 -35.05 2.70
CA VAL A 23 -15.26 -36.09 3.71
C VAL A 23 -16.59 -36.83 3.92
N ALA A 24 -17.69 -36.15 4.21
CA ALA A 24 -18.99 -36.78 4.42
C ALA A 24 -19.47 -37.63 3.22
N LEU A 25 -19.26 -37.15 1.98
CA LEU A 25 -19.56 -37.92 0.76
C LEU A 25 -18.68 -39.17 0.63
N VAL A 26 -17.39 -39.06 0.94
CA VAL A 26 -16.40 -40.13 0.77
C VAL A 26 -16.45 -41.17 1.90
N HIS A 27 -16.89 -40.83 3.12
CA HIS A 27 -16.99 -41.80 4.22
C HIS A 27 -18.06 -42.89 4.01
N GLY A 28 -18.87 -42.82 2.96
CA GLY A 28 -19.65 -43.95 2.42
C GLY A 28 -18.84 -44.96 1.60
N SER A 29 -17.56 -44.68 1.32
CA SER A 29 -16.65 -45.48 0.49
C SER A 29 -15.25 -45.51 1.12
N THR A 30 -14.89 -46.64 1.69
CA THR A 30 -13.72 -46.86 2.53
C THR A 30 -12.40 -46.47 1.83
N LYS A 31 -11.79 -45.34 2.23
CA LYS A 31 -10.33 -45.19 2.40
C LYS A 31 -10.01 -43.80 2.96
N GLN A 32 -9.31 -43.80 4.10
CA GLN A 32 -8.71 -42.61 4.69
C GLN A 32 -7.81 -41.93 3.65
N LEU A 33 -8.26 -40.80 3.12
CA LEU A 33 -7.41 -39.88 2.38
C LEU A 33 -7.30 -38.62 3.23
N GLY A 34 -6.10 -38.34 3.73
CA GLY A 34 -5.73 -37.03 4.27
C GLY A 34 -5.71 -35.99 3.16
N LEU A 35 -6.86 -35.77 2.51
CA LEU A 35 -7.11 -34.72 1.54
C LEU A 35 -7.28 -33.41 2.31
N ARG A 36 -6.21 -32.94 2.93
CA ARG A 36 -6.14 -31.51 3.22
C ARG A 36 -6.08 -30.85 1.85
N LEU A 37 -7.10 -30.08 1.48
CA LEU A 37 -7.18 -29.46 0.16
C LEU A 37 -5.98 -28.55 0.00
N GLN A 38 -5.10 -28.89 -0.95
CA GLN A 38 -4.01 -28.00 -1.39
C GLN A 38 -4.55 -26.61 -1.81
N GLY A 39 -5.85 -26.51 -2.11
CA GLY A 39 -6.56 -25.27 -2.37
C GLY A 39 -6.39 -24.20 -1.29
N ALA A 40 -6.37 -24.57 0.00
CA ALA A 40 -6.15 -23.58 1.06
C ALA A 40 -4.74 -22.98 1.04
N SER A 41 -3.72 -23.75 0.65
CA SER A 41 -2.36 -23.24 0.46
C SER A 41 -2.27 -22.36 -0.78
N MET A 42 -2.86 -22.80 -1.90
CA MET A 42 -2.86 -22.06 -3.15
C MET A 42 -3.60 -20.71 -3.03
N LEU A 43 -4.70 -20.65 -2.26
CA LEU A 43 -5.40 -19.40 -2.01
C LEU A 43 -4.55 -18.41 -1.20
N LYS A 44 -3.76 -18.90 -0.24
CA LYS A 44 -2.79 -18.05 0.49
C LYS A 44 -1.73 -17.47 -0.45
N ASP A 45 -1.21 -18.28 -1.37
CA ASP A 45 -0.24 -17.84 -2.37
C ASP A 45 -0.85 -16.79 -3.31
N ILE A 46 -2.09 -17.02 -3.76
CA ILE A 46 -2.85 -16.06 -4.57
C ILE A 46 -3.06 -14.76 -3.80
N ARG A 47 -3.42 -14.84 -2.51
CA ARG A 47 -3.60 -13.66 -1.67
C ARG A 47 -2.29 -12.87 -1.58
N SER A 48 -1.17 -13.51 -1.27
CA SER A 48 0.15 -12.86 -1.23
C SER A 48 0.45 -12.13 -2.54
N LEU A 49 0.23 -12.79 -3.69
CA LEU A 49 0.44 -12.17 -5.00
C LEU A 49 -0.47 -10.97 -5.25
N VAL A 50 -1.71 -11.01 -4.75
CA VAL A 50 -2.65 -9.89 -4.87
C VAL A 50 -2.22 -8.72 -3.97
N GLU A 51 -1.73 -9.00 -2.76
CA GLU A 51 -1.19 -8.01 -1.83
C GLU A 51 0.03 -7.31 -2.44
N ASP A 52 0.99 -8.08 -2.98
CA ASP A 52 2.16 -7.54 -3.67
C ASP A 52 1.74 -6.64 -4.84
N ARG A 53 0.77 -7.07 -5.65
CA ARG A 53 0.25 -6.26 -6.76
C ARG A 53 -0.48 -5.00 -6.31
N ILE A 54 -1.14 -5.00 -5.15
CA ILE A 54 -1.73 -3.78 -4.58
C ILE A 54 -0.61 -2.82 -4.21
N HIS A 55 0.45 -3.33 -3.59
CA HIS A 55 1.62 -2.54 -3.22
C HIS A 55 2.32 -1.93 -4.43
N ASP A 56 2.65 -2.74 -5.45
CA ASP A 56 3.29 -2.27 -6.68
C ASP A 56 2.48 -1.15 -7.35
N LYS A 57 1.17 -1.38 -7.52
CA LYS A 57 0.29 -0.37 -8.14
C LYS A 57 0.15 0.90 -7.30
N LEU A 58 0.24 0.79 -5.99
CA LEU A 58 0.19 1.94 -5.10
C LEU A 58 1.46 2.77 -5.27
N ASN A 59 2.63 2.13 -5.23
CA ASN A 59 3.92 2.77 -5.41
C ASN A 59 4.03 3.43 -6.79
N ASP A 60 3.67 2.72 -7.87
CA ASP A 60 3.63 3.26 -9.23
C ASP A 60 2.82 4.56 -9.31
N LYS A 61 1.75 4.66 -8.52
CA LYS A 61 0.87 5.83 -8.53
C LYS A 61 1.40 6.95 -7.63
N ILE A 62 2.01 6.62 -6.50
CA ILE A 62 2.75 7.58 -5.68
C ILE A 62 3.88 8.21 -6.51
N ASP A 63 4.65 7.40 -7.23
CA ASP A 63 5.74 7.87 -8.09
C ASP A 63 5.23 8.82 -9.17
N GLN A 64 4.12 8.47 -9.85
CA GLN A 64 3.47 9.38 -10.79
C GLN A 64 3.05 10.72 -10.18
N CYS A 65 2.63 10.74 -8.92
CA CYS A 65 2.28 11.98 -8.22
C CYS A 65 3.54 12.79 -7.85
N LEU A 66 4.60 12.12 -7.41
CA LEU A 66 5.86 12.74 -7.00
C LEU A 66 6.76 13.13 -8.18
N ASP A 67 6.60 12.54 -9.35
CA ASP A 67 7.34 12.92 -10.57
C ASP A 67 6.98 14.32 -11.07
N ILE A 68 5.80 14.82 -10.69
CA ILE A 68 5.38 16.20 -10.95
C ILE A 68 6.15 17.19 -10.04
N ALA A 69 6.83 16.71 -9.00
CA ALA A 69 7.56 17.55 -8.07
C ALA A 69 8.71 18.29 -8.78
N SER A 70 8.58 19.62 -8.81
CA SER A 70 9.63 20.55 -9.25
C SER A 70 10.04 21.42 -8.08
N TYR A 71 10.88 20.87 -7.21
CA TYR A 71 11.48 21.66 -6.13
C TYR A 71 12.40 22.72 -6.72
N ASP A 72 12.15 23.99 -6.37
CA ASP A 72 13.16 25.04 -6.51
C ASP A 72 14.12 24.97 -5.32
N TRP A 73 15.20 24.21 -5.49
CA TRP A 73 16.23 24.02 -4.46
C TRP A 73 16.95 25.31 -4.04
N MET A 74 16.78 26.39 -4.80
CA MET A 74 17.39 27.69 -4.54
C MET A 74 16.37 28.76 -4.11
N MET A 75 15.14 28.36 -3.77
CA MET A 75 14.11 29.31 -3.33
C MET A 75 14.57 30.10 -2.10
N GLN A 76 14.28 31.40 -2.06
CA GLN A 76 14.77 32.24 -0.96
C GLN A 76 14.01 32.02 0.36
N GLU A 77 12.70 31.82 0.26
CA GLU A 77 11.78 31.60 1.39
C GLU A 77 10.80 30.50 1.03
N SER A 78 10.29 29.79 2.04
CA SER A 78 9.24 28.78 1.84
C SER A 78 7.89 29.43 1.48
N MET A 79 7.00 28.66 0.84
CA MET A 79 5.66 29.12 0.48
C MET A 79 4.71 29.19 1.69
N GLY A 80 5.14 28.70 2.86
CA GLY A 80 4.33 28.65 4.10
C GLY A 80 3.19 27.61 4.10
N VAL A 81 2.99 26.91 2.97
CA VAL A 81 2.03 25.81 2.81
C VAL A 81 2.74 24.61 2.17
N ALA A 82 2.20 23.41 2.31
CA ALA A 82 2.77 22.24 1.61
C ALA A 82 2.58 22.36 0.10
N SER A 83 3.49 21.73 -0.62
CA SER A 83 3.54 21.69 -2.07
C SER A 83 2.32 20.98 -2.66
N ASP A 84 1.87 21.43 -3.83
CA ASP A 84 0.67 20.91 -4.51
C ASP A 84 0.75 19.40 -4.80
N TYR A 85 1.93 18.89 -5.19
CA TYR A 85 2.11 17.46 -5.45
C TYR A 85 2.05 16.61 -4.17
N ILE A 86 2.48 17.14 -3.02
CA ILE A 86 2.30 16.46 -1.72
C ILE A 86 0.83 16.41 -1.36
N THR A 87 0.14 17.54 -1.45
CA THR A 87 -1.31 17.60 -1.22
C THR A 87 -2.07 16.63 -2.15
N THR A 88 -1.66 16.56 -3.43
CA THR A 88 -2.22 15.61 -4.40
C THR A 88 -1.94 14.15 -4.01
N THR A 89 -0.72 13.85 -3.57
CA THR A 89 -0.32 12.51 -3.12
C THR A 89 -1.11 12.08 -1.89
N ILE A 90 -1.26 12.97 -0.90
CA ILE A 90 -2.06 12.74 0.30
C ILE A 90 -3.52 12.48 -0.06
N ASN A 91 -4.14 13.34 -0.88
CA ASN A 91 -5.52 13.17 -1.34
C ASN A 91 -5.72 11.84 -2.08
N PHE A 92 -4.75 11.42 -2.89
CA PHE A 92 -4.78 10.11 -3.55
C PHE A 92 -4.75 8.96 -2.53
N LEU A 93 -3.88 9.03 -1.54
CA LEU A 93 -3.75 8.01 -0.49
C LEU A 93 -5.00 7.93 0.37
N GLU A 94 -5.55 9.06 0.81
CA GLU A 94 -6.80 9.10 1.56
C GLU A 94 -7.95 8.45 0.79
N ASN A 95 -8.12 8.82 -0.48
CA ASN A 95 -9.17 8.23 -1.32
C ASN A 95 -8.95 6.71 -1.53
N THR A 96 -7.70 6.28 -1.67
CA THR A 96 -7.35 4.87 -1.85
C THR A 96 -7.57 4.07 -0.58
N PHE A 97 -7.13 4.55 0.58
CA PHE A 97 -7.34 3.89 1.87
C PHE A 97 -8.82 3.88 2.28
N ARG A 98 -9.59 4.91 1.92
CA ARG A 98 -11.04 4.90 2.09
C ARG A 98 -11.73 3.85 1.21
N ALA A 99 -11.18 3.54 0.04
CA ALA A 99 -11.66 2.44 -0.78
C ALA A 99 -11.23 1.05 -0.24
N PHE A 100 -10.31 1.00 0.72
CA PHE A 100 -9.84 -0.22 1.38
C PHE A 100 -10.65 -0.61 2.62
N THR A 101 -11.80 0.01 2.88
CA THR A 101 -12.67 -0.26 4.05
C THR A 101 -13.05 -1.72 4.27
N HIS A 102 -12.92 -2.56 3.25
CA HIS A 102 -13.21 -3.99 3.32
C HIS A 102 -11.97 -4.89 3.29
N LEU A 103 -10.76 -4.33 3.26
CA LEU A 103 -9.54 -5.09 3.42
C LEU A 103 -9.35 -5.52 4.88
N PRO A 104 -8.64 -6.62 5.14
CA PRO A 104 -8.18 -6.96 6.48
C PRO A 104 -7.39 -5.80 7.09
N THR A 105 -7.64 -5.49 8.37
CA THR A 105 -6.95 -4.42 9.10
C THR A 105 -5.42 -4.53 9.03
N GLN A 106 -4.90 -5.75 9.08
CA GLN A 106 -3.46 -5.99 8.98
C GLN A 106 -2.90 -5.60 7.60
N LEU A 107 -3.65 -5.86 6.52
CA LEU A 107 -3.23 -5.49 5.17
C LEU A 107 -3.31 -3.98 4.95
N SER A 108 -4.36 -3.31 5.45
CA SER A 108 -4.46 -1.85 5.34
C SER A 108 -3.33 -1.14 6.08
N GLN A 109 -3.03 -1.56 7.32
CA GLN A 109 -1.92 -1.01 8.11
C GLN A 109 -0.55 -1.25 7.44
N THR A 110 -0.32 -2.47 6.95
CA THR A 110 0.93 -2.80 6.24
C THR A 110 1.08 -1.96 4.98
N THR A 111 0.00 -1.80 4.22
CA THR A 111 0.00 -1.00 2.99
C THR A 111 0.24 0.49 3.29
N CYS A 112 -0.36 1.03 4.36
CA CYS A 112 -0.13 2.40 4.82
C CYS A 112 1.35 2.62 5.18
N LEU A 113 1.92 1.75 6.01
CA LEU A 113 3.33 1.82 6.41
C LEU A 113 4.27 1.77 5.21
N LEU A 114 4.01 0.86 4.27
CA LEU A 114 4.83 0.71 3.07
C LEU A 114 4.71 1.92 2.14
N ALA A 115 3.53 2.52 2.00
CA ALA A 115 3.33 3.76 1.26
C ALA A 115 4.12 4.92 1.90
N CYS A 116 4.05 5.09 3.22
CA CYS A 116 4.84 6.10 3.94
C CYS A 116 6.34 5.92 3.71
N LYS A 117 6.81 4.67 3.80
CA LYS A 117 8.22 4.34 3.53
C LYS A 117 8.62 4.70 2.10
N HIS A 118 7.76 4.41 1.12
CA HIS A 118 8.00 4.72 -0.28
C HIS A 118 8.11 6.23 -0.51
N ILE A 119 7.17 7.02 0.02
CA ILE A 119 7.21 8.49 -0.05
C ILE A 119 8.47 9.05 0.60
N SER A 120 8.80 8.61 1.82
CA SER A 120 10.01 9.06 2.53
C SER A 120 11.28 8.75 1.73
N THR A 121 11.36 7.56 1.13
CA THR A 121 12.49 7.16 0.30
C THR A 121 12.57 8.03 -0.97
N ALA A 122 11.45 8.21 -1.67
CA ALA A 122 11.39 9.02 -2.88
C ALA A 122 11.75 10.50 -2.65
N LEU A 123 11.30 11.09 -1.53
CA LEU A 123 11.68 12.44 -1.15
C LEU A 123 13.16 12.52 -0.79
N MET A 124 13.70 11.53 -0.07
CA MET A 124 15.13 11.45 0.24
C MET A 124 15.98 11.37 -1.02
N ASP A 125 15.59 10.54 -1.98
CA ASP A 125 16.29 10.38 -3.26
C ASP A 125 16.28 11.67 -4.09
N LYS A 126 15.19 12.46 -4.04
CA LYS A 126 15.13 13.77 -4.69
C LYS A 126 16.14 14.76 -4.10
N ILE A 127 16.31 14.79 -2.78
CA ILE A 127 17.28 15.66 -2.10
C ILE A 127 18.72 15.24 -2.41
N LEU A 128 18.96 13.93 -2.41
CA LEU A 128 20.29 13.34 -2.65
C LEU A 128 20.64 13.21 -4.13
N SER A 129 19.75 13.66 -5.03
CA SER A 129 19.99 13.62 -6.47
C SER A 129 21.26 14.39 -6.81
N ALA A 130 22.10 13.82 -7.68
CA ALA A 130 23.33 14.46 -8.14
C ALA A 130 23.09 15.79 -8.90
N GLU A 131 21.84 16.03 -9.33
CA GLU A 131 21.41 17.29 -9.95
C GLU A 131 21.30 18.43 -8.92
N VAL A 132 21.08 18.10 -7.65
CA VAL A 132 20.98 19.05 -6.54
C VAL A 132 22.37 19.36 -6.01
N LYS A 133 22.91 20.51 -6.42
CA LYS A 133 24.26 20.96 -6.02
C LYS A 133 24.29 21.74 -4.71
N ALA A 134 23.17 22.37 -4.38
CA ALA A 134 22.99 23.18 -3.18
C ALA A 134 21.50 23.24 -2.85
N ILE A 135 21.20 23.45 -1.57
CA ILE A 135 19.84 23.59 -1.05
C ILE A 135 19.82 24.86 -0.19
N SER A 136 18.92 25.79 -0.50
CA SER A 136 18.70 26.99 0.30
C SER A 136 17.93 26.67 1.58
N LEU A 137 17.95 27.58 2.56
CA LEU A 137 17.14 27.44 3.77
C LEU A 137 15.65 27.42 3.44
N GLY A 138 15.18 28.29 2.53
CA GLY A 138 13.78 28.32 2.11
C GLY A 138 13.31 27.00 1.49
N ALA A 139 14.16 26.35 0.68
CA ALA A 139 13.84 25.05 0.08
C ALA A 139 13.77 23.95 1.15
N LEU A 140 14.68 23.97 2.11
CA LEU A 140 14.67 23.04 3.23
C LEU A 140 13.43 23.22 4.12
N GLU A 141 13.04 24.46 4.39
CA GLU A 141 11.81 24.79 5.12
C GLU A 141 10.56 24.31 4.37
N GLN A 142 10.49 24.52 3.06
CA GLN A 142 9.40 24.04 2.23
C GLN A 142 9.26 22.52 2.30
N MET A 143 10.38 21.81 2.24
CA MET A 143 10.40 20.36 2.38
C MET A 143 9.99 19.89 3.79
N SER A 144 10.33 20.67 4.82
CA SER A 144 9.86 20.41 6.19
C SER A 144 8.33 20.52 6.29
N LEU A 145 7.72 21.50 5.62
CA LEU A 145 6.25 21.64 5.52
C LEU A 145 5.61 20.44 4.82
N ASP A 146 6.24 19.98 3.74
CA ASP A 146 5.82 18.81 2.97
C ASP A 146 5.82 17.54 3.82
N LEU A 147 6.91 17.30 4.57
CA LEU A 147 7.02 16.17 5.48
C LEU A 147 6.01 16.25 6.63
N MET A 148 5.84 17.43 7.25
CA MET A 148 4.84 17.61 8.30
C MET A 148 3.41 17.31 7.82
N GLN A 149 3.07 17.65 6.59
CA GLN A 149 1.76 17.29 6.02
C GLN A 149 1.62 15.79 5.74
N CYS A 150 2.66 15.13 5.22
CA CYS A 150 2.66 13.67 5.10
C CYS A 150 2.47 12.98 6.46
N GLU A 151 3.17 13.45 7.50
CA GLU A 151 3.07 12.92 8.85
C GLU A 151 1.68 13.16 9.48
N GLY A 152 1.17 14.39 9.36
CA GLY A 152 -0.08 14.80 9.99
C GLY A 152 -1.33 14.12 9.42
N THR A 153 -1.30 13.65 8.18
CA THR A 153 -2.50 13.05 7.54
C THR A 153 -2.42 11.54 7.40
N ILE A 154 -1.24 10.97 7.12
CA ILE A 154 -1.13 9.55 6.78
C ILE A 154 -1.06 8.67 8.05
N PHE A 155 -0.50 9.15 9.17
CA PHE A 155 -0.34 8.35 10.40
C PHE A 155 -1.62 8.17 11.23
N TYR A 156 -2.74 8.80 10.85
CA TYR A 156 -4.03 8.64 11.53
C TYR A 156 -4.93 7.56 10.90
N TYR A 157 -4.43 6.81 9.91
CA TYR A 157 -5.06 5.63 9.29
C TYR A 157 -4.32 4.34 9.61
#